data_AF-A0A139RH25-F1
#
_entry.id   AF-A0A139RH25-F1
#
_cell.length_a   1.000
_cell.length_b   1.000
_cell.length_c   1.000
_cell.angle_alpha   90.00
_cell.angle_beta   90.00
_cell.angle_gamma   90.00
#
_symmetry.space_group_name_H-M   'P 1'
#
loop_
_entity.id
_entity.type
_entity.pdbx_description
1 polymer ?
#
loop_
_entity_poly.entity_id
_entity_poly.type
_entity_poly.pdbx_seq_one_letter_code
_entity_poly.pdbx_strand_id
1 'polypeptide(L)'
;MHYLFAAPLVGGILLAIFLKVLPHFSRISLNLWNSAVATITAGTLFRGIVNLSGRSTTLDAPYWYVGISFAILAIITIFINPNLWKNNASKVTKTKRKEIYGQA
;
A
#
# COMPACT_ATOMS: atom_id res chain seq x y z
N MET A 1 -17.14 7.16 -18.45
CA MET A 1 -17.46 6.07 -17.51
C MET A 1 -16.75 4.74 -17.82
N HIS A 2 -16.10 4.56 -18.99
CA HIS A 2 -15.46 3.28 -19.33
C HIS A 2 -14.12 2.99 -18.61
N TYR A 3 -13.43 4.00 -18.09
CA TYR A 3 -12.08 3.84 -17.51
C TYR A 3 -12.04 3.77 -15.98
N LEU A 4 -13.19 3.70 -15.30
CA LEU A 4 -13.25 3.65 -13.82
C LEU A 4 -12.57 2.41 -13.24
N PHE A 5 -12.58 1.29 -13.97
CA PHE A 5 -11.90 0.05 -13.58
C PHE A 5 -10.43 -0.01 -13.99
N ALA A 6 -9.95 0.94 -14.80
CA ALA A 6 -8.58 0.90 -15.32
C ALA A 6 -7.56 1.07 -14.19
N ALA A 7 -7.82 1.98 -13.23
CA ALA A 7 -6.91 2.23 -12.10
C ALA A 7 -6.67 0.98 -11.22
N PRO A 8 -7.70 0.29 -10.68
CA PRO A 8 -7.49 -0.91 -9.88
C PRO A 8 -6.94 -2.08 -10.71
N LEU A 9 -7.35 -2.22 -11.98
CA LEU A 9 -6.84 -3.27 -12.87
C LEU A 9 -5.34 -3.12 -13.11
N VAL A 10 -4.90 -1.91 -13.48
CA VAL A 10 -3.48 -1.60 -13.72
C VAL A 10 -2.67 -1.77 -12.44
N GLY A 11 -3.18 -1.29 -11.30
CA GLY A 11 -2.53 -1.47 -9.99
C GLY A 11 -2.38 -2.94 -9.58
N GLY A 12 -3.35 -3.80 -9.89
CA GLY A 12 -3.30 -5.24 -9.63
C GLY A 12 -2.32 -5.98 -10.57
N ILE A 13 -2.31 -5.63 -11.86
CA ILE A 13 -1.37 -6.21 -12.84
C ILE A 13 0.08 -5.86 -12.46
N LEU A 14 0.34 -4.61 -12.11
CA LEU A 14 1.66 -4.17 -11.62
C LEU A 14 2.08 -4.96 -10.37
N LEU A 15 1.18 -5.14 -9.40
CA LEU A 15 1.47 -5.93 -8.21
C LEU A 15 1.84 -7.38 -8.55
N ALA A 16 1.08 -8.02 -9.45
CA ALA A 16 1.33 -9.40 -9.87
C ALA A 16 2.71 -9.54 -10.55
N ILE A 17 3.09 -8.57 -11.38
CA ILE A 17 4.42 -8.53 -11.99
C ILE A 17 5.49 -8.38 -10.91
N PHE A 18 5.31 -7.46 -9.95
CA PHE A 18 6.27 -7.27 -8.88
C PHE A 18 6.44 -8.52 -8.01
N LEU A 19 5.35 -9.20 -7.64
CA LEU A 19 5.41 -10.46 -6.88
C LEU A 19 6.11 -11.58 -7.64
N LYS A 20 6.02 -11.59 -8.97
CA LYS A 20 6.72 -12.57 -9.82
C LYS A 20 8.23 -12.31 -9.89
N VAL A 21 8.64 -11.04 -9.93
CA VAL A 21 10.06 -10.63 -10.07
C VAL A 21 10.78 -10.61 -8.72
N LEU A 22 10.08 -10.23 -7.63
CA LEU A 22 10.65 -10.03 -6.31
C LEU A 22 10.02 -11.02 -5.32
N PRO A 23 10.75 -12.08 -4.89
CA PRO A 23 10.20 -13.15 -4.07
C PRO A 23 9.97 -12.78 -2.59
N HIS A 24 10.33 -11.55 -2.15
CA HIS A 24 10.29 -11.18 -0.73
C HIS A 24 9.57 -9.86 -0.45
N PHE A 25 8.24 -9.88 -0.58
CA PHE A 25 7.39 -8.78 -0.14
C PHE A 25 7.10 -8.83 1.36
N SER A 26 7.26 -7.69 2.04
CA SER A 26 6.81 -7.53 3.42
C SER A 26 5.30 -7.30 3.49
N ARG A 27 4.67 -7.69 4.61
CA ARG A 27 3.25 -7.37 4.88
C ARG A 27 2.97 -5.86 4.85
N ILE A 28 3.94 -5.05 5.30
CA ILE A 28 3.87 -3.58 5.24
C ILE A 28 3.78 -3.12 3.78
N SER A 29 4.69 -3.61 2.92
CA SER A 29 4.75 -3.18 1.52
C SER A 29 3.46 -3.51 0.76
N LEU A 30 2.90 -4.71 0.98
CA LEU A 30 1.60 -5.11 0.41
C LEU A 30 0.44 -4.22 0.89
N ASN A 31 0.40 -3.87 2.17
CA ASN A 31 -0.64 -3.00 2.72
C ASN A 31 -0.53 -1.58 2.19
N LEU A 32 0.69 -1.06 2.03
CA LEU A 32 0.94 0.25 1.43
C LEU A 32 0.55 0.26 -0.05
N TRP A 33 0.87 -0.80 -0.79
CA TRP A 33 0.47 -0.95 -2.18
C TRP A 33 -1.06 -0.98 -2.33
N ASN A 34 -1.74 -1.79 -1.52
CA ASN A 34 -3.22 -1.86 -1.54
C ASN A 34 -3.85 -0.50 -1.18
N SER A 35 -3.28 0.20 -0.20
CA SER A 35 -3.73 1.55 0.17
C SER A 35 -3.53 2.55 -0.97
N ALA A 36 -2.42 2.47 -1.70
CA ALA A 36 -2.15 3.30 -2.88
C ALA A 36 -3.21 3.09 -3.97
N VAL A 37 -3.45 1.82 -4.35
CA VAL A 37 -4.43 1.46 -5.38
C VAL A 37 -5.84 1.89 -4.96
N ALA A 38 -6.23 1.68 -3.69
CA ALA A 38 -7.52 2.11 -3.17
C ALA A 38 -7.70 3.64 -3.25
N THR A 39 -6.66 4.41 -2.89
CA THR A 39 -6.71 5.88 -2.91
C THR A 39 -6.84 6.43 -4.33
N ILE A 40 -6.06 5.90 -5.28
CA ILE A 40 -6.16 6.29 -6.70
C ILE A 40 -7.53 5.93 -7.25
N THR A 41 -8.04 4.74 -6.92
CA THR A 41 -9.38 4.30 -7.34
C THR A 41 -10.46 5.24 -6.81
N ALA A 42 -10.41 5.61 -5.53
CA ALA A 42 -11.32 6.59 -4.94
C ALA A 42 -11.26 7.95 -5.65
N GLY A 43 -10.06 8.44 -5.99
CA GLY A 43 -9.87 9.67 -6.76
C GLY A 43 -10.48 9.60 -8.17
N THR A 44 -10.29 8.48 -8.87
CA THR A 44 -10.92 8.27 -10.19
C THR A 44 -12.43 8.18 -10.12
N LEU A 45 -12.98 7.56 -9.06
CA LEU A 45 -14.41 7.46 -8.81
C LEU A 45 -15.01 8.85 -8.54
N PHE A 46 -14.36 9.62 -7.66
CA PHE A 46 -14.74 10.99 -7.35
C PHE A 46 -14.73 11.88 -8.60
N ARG A 47 -13.67 11.79 -9.42
CA ARG A 47 -13.60 12.49 -10.70
C ARG A 47 -14.72 12.07 -11.66
N GLY A 48 -15.10 10.79 -11.67
CA GLY A 48 -16.24 10.28 -12.43
C GLY A 48 -17.56 10.90 -11.99
N ILE A 49 -17.82 10.97 -10.68
CA ILE A 49 -19.01 11.59 -10.09
C ILE A 49 -19.07 13.08 -10.44
N VAL A 50 -17.96 13.79 -10.29
CA VAL A 50 -17.91 15.22 -10.57
C VAL A 50 -18.15 15.51 -12.05
N ASN A 51 -17.54 14.72 -12.94
CA ASN A 51 -17.76 14.84 -14.37
C ASN A 51 -19.20 14.51 -14.79
N LEU A 52 -19.87 13.56 -14.12
CA LEU A 52 -21.31 13.31 -14.30
C LEU A 52 -22.18 14.49 -13.85
N SER A 53 -21.77 15.17 -12.77
CA SER A 53 -22.49 16.31 -12.22
C SER A 53 -22.33 17.62 -13.02
N GLY A 54 -21.53 17.63 -14.08
CA GLY A 54 -21.26 18.82 -14.91
C GLY A 54 -20.43 19.91 -14.22
N ARG A 55 -19.85 19.61 -13.05
CA ARG A 55 -18.93 20.52 -12.33
C ARG A 55 -17.49 20.18 -12.66
N SER A 56 -16.63 21.20 -12.59
CA SER A 56 -15.18 21.03 -12.57
C SER A 56 -14.70 21.21 -11.13
N THR A 57 -13.89 20.28 -10.64
CA THR A 57 -13.25 20.38 -9.33
C THR A 57 -11.78 20.02 -9.45
N THR A 58 -10.95 20.64 -8.62
CA THR A 58 -9.52 20.32 -8.46
C THR A 58 -9.28 19.32 -7.33
N LEU A 59 -10.34 18.86 -6.65
CA LEU A 59 -10.23 17.88 -5.57
C LEU A 59 -9.79 16.49 -6.03
N ASP A 60 -9.67 16.22 -7.34
CA ASP A 60 -9.11 14.96 -7.83
C ASP A 60 -7.58 14.90 -7.65
N ALA A 61 -6.88 16.02 -7.79
CA ALA A 61 -5.43 16.13 -7.64
C ALA A 61 -4.86 15.56 -6.31
N PRO A 62 -5.41 15.87 -5.10
CA PRO A 62 -4.90 15.32 -3.85
C PRO A 62 -4.96 13.79 -3.79
N TYR A 63 -5.98 13.15 -4.37
CA TYR A 63 -6.04 11.68 -4.41
C TYR A 63 -4.90 11.07 -5.24
N TRP A 64 -4.53 11.72 -6.34
CA TRP A 64 -3.38 11.32 -7.13
C TRP A 64 -2.07 11.48 -6.35
N TYR A 65 -1.86 12.62 -5.70
CA TYR A 65 -0.64 12.86 -4.91
C TYR A 65 -0.48 11.86 -3.75
N VAL A 66 -1.56 11.63 -2.98
CA VAL A 66 -1.53 10.68 -1.85
C VAL A 66 -1.36 9.24 -2.34
N GLY A 67 -2.06 8.87 -3.42
CA GLY A 67 -1.93 7.54 -4.03
C GLY A 67 -0.52 7.25 -4.54
N ILE A 68 0.10 8.20 -5.25
CA ILE A 68 1.48 8.10 -5.74
C ILE A 68 2.46 8.05 -4.57
N SER A 69 2.26 8.85 -3.53
CA SER A 69 3.08 8.83 -2.32
C SER A 69 3.07 7.45 -1.65
N PHE A 70 1.90 6.82 -1.49
CA PHE A 70 1.80 5.46 -0.98
C PHE A 70 2.46 4.43 -1.89
N ALA A 71 2.35 4.57 -3.22
CA ALA A 71 3.01 3.67 -4.16
C ALA A 71 4.54 3.76 -4.07
N ILE A 72 5.10 4.98 -4.01
CA ILE A 72 6.54 5.21 -3.82
C ILE A 72 6.99 4.62 -2.49
N LEU A 73 6.25 4.88 -1.40
CA LEU A 73 6.58 4.35 -0.09
C LEU A 73 6.50 2.81 -0.07
N ALA A 74 5.52 2.22 -0.74
CA ALA A 74 5.41 0.77 -0.91
C ALA A 74 6.67 0.21 -1.58
N ILE A 75 7.14 0.84 -2.65
CA ILE A 75 8.36 0.44 -3.37
C ILE A 75 9.60 0.58 -2.49
N ILE A 76 9.77 1.72 -1.81
CA ILE A 76 10.88 1.96 -0.88
C ILE A 76 10.91 0.86 0.20
N THR A 77 9.76 0.47 0.74
CA THR A 77 9.67 -0.57 1.77
C THR A 77 9.96 -1.99 1.27
N ILE A 78 9.97 -2.23 -0.06
CA ILE A 78 10.46 -3.50 -0.63
C ILE A 78 11.98 -3.58 -0.51
N PHE A 79 12.67 -2.46 -0.77
CA PHE A 79 14.13 -2.38 -0.70
C PHE A 79 14.65 -2.33 0.75
N ILE A 80 13.86 -1.79 1.67
CA ILE A 80 14.17 -1.80 3.11
C ILE A 80 13.89 -3.20 3.65
N ASN A 81 14.97 -3.95 3.89
CA ASN A 81 14.96 -5.33 4.38
C ASN A 81 13.91 -5.58 5.50
N PRO A 82 12.86 -6.39 5.27
CA PRO A 82 11.82 -6.66 6.28
C PRO A 82 12.33 -7.46 7.47
N ASN A 83 13.53 -8.05 7.35
CA ASN A 83 14.17 -8.77 8.44
C ASN A 83 14.51 -7.83 9.61
N LEU A 84 14.76 -6.54 9.38
CA LEU A 84 15.03 -5.57 10.45
C LEU A 84 13.87 -5.45 11.45
N TRP A 85 12.62 -5.47 10.96
CA TRP A 85 11.45 -5.38 11.82
C TRP A 85 11.07 -6.74 12.42
N LYS A 86 11.19 -7.81 11.63
CA LYS A 86 10.92 -9.18 12.11
C LYS A 86 11.86 -9.58 13.24
N ASN A 87 13.13 -9.18 13.18
CA ASN A 87 14.12 -9.42 14.22
C ASN A 87 13.76 -8.67 15.51
N ASN A 88 13.37 -7.40 15.43
CA ASN A 88 12.98 -6.62 16.61
C ASN A 88 11.70 -7.12 17.28
N ALA A 89 10.65 -7.42 16.50
CA ALA A 89 9.41 -7.98 17.05
C ALA A 89 9.66 -9.34 17.73
N SER A 90 10.37 -10.25 17.06
CA SER A 90 10.70 -11.57 17.60
C SER A 90 11.60 -11.49 18.85
N LYS A 91 12.50 -10.50 18.90
CA LYS A 91 13.37 -10.25 20.06
C LYS A 91 12.56 -9.75 21.25
N VAL A 92 11.65 -8.80 21.05
CA VAL A 92 10.73 -8.31 22.11
C VAL A 92 9.85 -9.43 22.65
N THR A 93 9.28 -10.28 21.79
CA THR A 93 8.44 -11.41 22.26
C THR A 93 9.24 -12.46 23.02
N LYS A 94 10.49 -12.76 22.60
CA LYS A 94 11.37 -13.69 23.31
C LYS A 94 11.82 -13.15 24.67
N THR A 95 12.12 -11.85 24.77
CA THR A 95 12.46 -11.20 26.04
C THR A 95 11.29 -11.23 27.02
N LYS A 96 10.07 -10.86 26.58
CA LYS A 96 8.86 -10.93 27.41
C LYS A 96 8.58 -12.36 27.92
N ARG A 97 8.78 -13.37 27.06
CA ARG A 97 8.63 -14.77 27.45
C ARG A 97 9.66 -15.14 28.53
N LYS A 98 10.94 -14.77 28.36
CA LYS A 98 11.98 -15.10 29.35
C LYS A 98 11.75 -14.44 30.71
N GLU A 99 11.24 -13.20 30.77
CA GLU A 99 10.86 -12.58 32.05
C GLU A 99 9.74 -13.34 32.75
N ILE A 100 8.71 -13.78 32.01
CA ILE A 100 7.54 -14.42 32.61
C ILE A 100 7.86 -15.84 33.14
N TYR A 101 8.74 -16.58 32.46
CA TYR A 101 9.07 -17.97 32.84
C TYR A 101 10.42 -18.12 33.56
N GLY A 102 11.24 -17.06 33.66
CA GLY A 102 12.52 -17.06 34.37
C GLY A 102 12.44 -16.49 35.78
N GLN A 103 11.27 -16.03 36.22
CA GLN A 103 10.97 -15.52 37.57
C GLN A 103 10.34 -16.60 38.49
N ALA A 104 10.47 -17.88 38.12
CA ALA A 104 9.97 -19.04 38.88
C ALA A 104 11.14 -19.86 39.44
#